data_AF-A0A962VVH9-F1
#
_entry.id   AF-A0A962VVH9-F1
#
_cell.length_a   1.000
_cell.length_b   1.000
_cell.length_c   1.000
_cell.angle_alpha   90.00
_cell.angle_beta   90.00
_cell.angle_gamma   90.00
#
_symmetry.space_group_name_H-M   'P 1'
#
loop_
_entity.id
_entity.type
_entity.pdbx_description
1 polymer ?
#
loop_
_entity_poly.entity_id
_entity_poly.type
_entity_poly.pdbx_seq_one_letter_code
_entity_poly.pdbx_strand_id
1 'polypeptide(L)'
;MSESVNDNERGGGALLHEDALIGLISWLAALDDNARPRALADEASIIMPDWTVANGFQIGYLPQFGPFLAYPGVLWWFPHVWQTAAAGPAGIALIVHNPQPLALILRSHWPTTLAEFADLCSKRGCLALYPFSEHYLMQWSGPNHAPRPISETVDVDPKRGALLPFCLESFAWLNPVLRYPWPV
;
A
#
# COMPACT_ATOMS: atom_id res chain seq x y z
N MET A 1 -32.40 8.89 -38.16
CA MET A 1 -32.03 9.45 -36.84
C MET A 1 -31.11 8.45 -36.20
N SER A 2 -29.81 8.72 -36.28
CA SER A 2 -28.77 7.85 -35.73
C SER A 2 -28.45 8.34 -34.33
N GLU A 3 -28.68 7.51 -33.32
CA GLU A 3 -28.27 7.77 -31.94
C GLU A 3 -26.75 7.63 -31.85
N SER A 4 -26.08 8.76 -31.59
CA SER A 4 -24.68 8.80 -31.20
C SER A 4 -24.55 8.34 -29.75
N VAL A 5 -23.95 7.17 -29.56
CA VAL A 5 -23.53 6.66 -28.26
C VAL A 5 -22.46 7.59 -27.68
N ASN A 6 -22.67 8.06 -26.44
CA ASN A 6 -21.75 8.90 -25.69
C ASN A 6 -20.43 8.15 -25.39
N ASP A 7 -19.33 8.65 -25.94
CA ASP A 7 -17.94 8.23 -25.68
C ASP A 7 -17.38 8.75 -24.33
N ASN A 8 -18.22 9.14 -23.39
CA ASN A 8 -17.78 9.92 -22.22
C ASN A 8 -17.29 9.09 -21.01
N GLU A 9 -17.21 7.75 -21.12
CA GLU A 9 -16.84 6.89 -19.99
C GLU A 9 -15.45 6.22 -20.13
N ARG A 10 -14.74 6.41 -21.24
CA ARG A 10 -13.43 5.75 -21.46
C ARG A 10 -12.20 6.59 -21.11
N GLY A 11 -12.35 7.89 -20.81
CA GLY A 11 -11.21 8.81 -20.61
C GLY A 11 -10.75 9.04 -19.16
N GLY A 12 -11.62 8.83 -18.16
CA GLY A 12 -11.32 9.24 -16.77
C GLY A 12 -10.42 8.28 -15.99
N GLY A 13 -10.53 6.97 -16.23
CA GLY A 13 -9.76 5.95 -15.49
C GLY A 13 -8.29 5.85 -15.89
N ALA A 14 -7.97 6.12 -17.17
CA ALA A 14 -6.61 6.05 -17.68
C ALA A 14 -5.74 7.21 -17.16
N LEU A 15 -6.30 8.42 -17.10
CA LEU A 15 -5.62 9.62 -16.60
C LEU A 15 -5.26 9.49 -15.10
N LEU A 16 -6.18 8.98 -14.28
CA LEU A 16 -5.92 8.76 -12.86
C LEU A 16 -4.85 7.70 -12.60
N HIS A 17 -4.76 6.67 -13.45
CA HIS A 17 -3.73 5.65 -13.32
C HIS A 17 -2.35 6.17 -13.74
N GLU A 18 -2.27 6.96 -14.80
CA GLU A 18 -1.03 7.60 -15.25
C GLU A 18 -0.50 8.58 -14.19
N ASP A 19 -1.35 9.46 -13.67
CA ASP A 19 -0.99 10.37 -12.58
C ASP A 19 -0.53 9.60 -11.33
N ALA A 20 -1.14 8.44 -11.06
CA ALA A 20 -0.78 7.62 -9.92
C ALA A 20 0.57 6.91 -10.10
N LEU A 21 0.88 6.43 -11.31
CA LEU A 21 2.19 5.91 -11.65
C LEU A 21 3.27 7.00 -11.56
N ILE A 22 2.97 8.21 -12.03
CA ILE A 22 3.86 9.38 -11.89
C ILE A 22 4.11 9.70 -10.41
N GLY A 23 3.05 9.66 -9.59
CA GLY A 23 3.12 9.82 -8.15
C GLY A 23 4.03 8.78 -7.48
N LEU A 24 3.88 7.50 -7.84
CA LEU A 24 4.75 6.42 -7.38
C LEU A 24 6.21 6.68 -7.78
N ILE A 25 6.48 6.92 -9.06
CA ILE A 25 7.86 7.13 -9.56
C ILE A 25 8.51 8.32 -8.86
N SER A 26 7.77 9.42 -8.71
CA SER A 26 8.25 10.64 -8.04
C SER A 26 8.55 10.40 -6.56
N TRP A 27 7.69 9.62 -5.89
CA TRP A 27 7.91 9.22 -4.50
C TRP A 27 9.13 8.33 -4.36
N LEU A 28 9.28 7.30 -5.21
CA LEU A 28 10.47 6.44 -5.24
C LEU A 28 11.76 7.22 -5.46
N ALA A 29 11.74 8.18 -6.38
CA ALA A 29 12.87 9.08 -6.62
C ALA A 29 13.20 9.95 -5.39
N ALA A 30 12.20 10.33 -4.60
CA ALA A 30 12.42 11.08 -3.36
C ALA A 30 13.00 10.24 -2.21
N LEU A 31 13.04 8.90 -2.32
CA LEU A 31 13.57 7.98 -1.31
C LEU A 31 15.03 7.54 -1.54
N ASP A 32 15.72 8.05 -2.58
CA ASP A 32 17.09 7.65 -2.94
C ASP A 32 18.10 8.25 -1.93
N ASP A 33 18.84 7.49 -1.10
CA ASP A 33 19.98 6.60 -1.42
C ASP A 33 19.75 5.07 -1.28
N ASN A 34 18.62 4.61 -0.73
CA ASN A 34 18.39 3.19 -0.38
C ASN A 34 17.37 2.46 -1.27
N ALA A 35 16.63 3.19 -2.11
CA ALA A 35 15.52 2.65 -2.91
C ALA A 35 15.94 2.09 -4.28
N ARG A 36 17.25 2.03 -4.58
CA ARG A 36 17.74 1.62 -5.90
C ARG A 36 17.16 0.26 -6.31
N PRO A 37 16.45 0.18 -7.45
CA PRO A 37 16.07 -1.09 -8.03
C PRO A 37 17.33 -1.93 -8.18
N ARG A 38 17.38 -3.12 -7.55
CA ARG A 38 18.45 -4.07 -7.83
C ARG A 38 18.38 -4.36 -9.34
N ALA A 39 19.50 -4.16 -10.02
CA ALA A 39 19.59 -4.13 -11.46
C ALA A 39 18.84 -5.31 -12.11
N LEU A 40 18.07 -4.98 -13.15
CA LEU A 40 17.32 -5.84 -14.08
C LEU A 40 18.12 -7.06 -14.57
N ALA A 41 18.28 -8.07 -13.72
CA ALA A 41 18.80 -9.36 -14.08
C ALA A 41 17.88 -10.40 -13.43
N ASP A 42 16.79 -10.66 -14.17
CA ASP A 42 15.79 -11.70 -13.99
C ASP A 42 14.87 -11.57 -12.75
N GLU A 43 13.57 -11.58 -13.03
CA GLU A 43 12.45 -11.62 -12.07
C GLU A 43 12.04 -10.28 -11.44
N ALA A 44 10.77 -10.25 -11.02
CA ALA A 44 10.00 -9.09 -10.58
C ALA A 44 10.75 -8.13 -9.63
N SER A 45 10.56 -6.83 -9.83
CA SER A 45 11.33 -5.80 -9.12
C SER A 45 10.73 -5.52 -7.72
N ILE A 46 11.52 -5.77 -6.68
CA ILE A 46 11.19 -5.44 -5.28
C ILE A 46 11.76 -4.06 -4.92
N ILE A 47 10.91 -3.20 -4.37
CA ILE A 47 11.26 -1.90 -3.83
C ILE A 47 11.07 -1.94 -2.32
N MET A 48 12.10 -1.55 -1.59
CA MET A 48 12.11 -1.49 -0.13
C MET A 48 12.17 -0.02 0.31
N PRO A 49 11.11 0.53 0.92
CA PRO A 49 11.15 1.84 1.54
C PRO A 49 12.01 1.82 2.81
N ASP A 50 12.55 2.99 3.17
CA ASP A 50 13.23 3.15 4.45
C ASP A 50 12.25 3.04 5.65
N TRP A 51 12.81 2.94 6.85
CA TRP A 51 12.02 2.84 8.09
C TRP A 51 11.19 4.08 8.42
N THR A 52 11.71 5.28 8.17
CA THR A 52 11.01 6.56 8.37
C THR A 52 9.75 6.62 7.52
N VAL A 53 9.83 6.12 6.30
CA VAL A 53 8.73 6.03 5.35
C VAL A 53 7.73 4.98 5.79
N ALA A 54 8.19 3.78 6.17
CA ALA A 54 7.33 2.72 6.71
C ALA A 54 6.57 3.19 7.96
N ASN A 55 7.19 4.01 8.81
CA ASN A 55 6.56 4.60 10.01
C ASN A 55 5.44 5.61 9.68
N GLY A 56 5.36 6.10 8.45
CA GLY A 56 4.24 6.92 7.98
C GLY A 56 2.96 6.12 7.73
N PHE A 57 3.05 4.79 7.69
CA PHE A 57 1.92 3.89 7.51
C PHE A 57 1.51 3.26 8.84
N GLN A 58 0.22 2.94 8.98
CA GLN A 58 -0.28 2.16 10.11
C GLN A 58 -1.09 0.96 9.65
N ILE A 59 -0.81 -0.20 10.23
CA ILE A 59 -1.60 -1.41 10.02
C ILE A 59 -2.58 -1.57 11.17
N GLY A 60 -3.77 -2.07 10.89
CA GLY A 60 -4.75 -2.29 11.94
C GLY A 60 -5.96 -3.08 11.49
N TYR A 61 -6.90 -3.26 12.42
CA TYR A 61 -8.19 -3.87 12.14
C TYR A 61 -9.31 -3.00 12.72
N LEU A 62 -10.27 -2.65 11.88
CA LEU A 62 -11.53 -2.03 12.32
C LEU A 62 -12.67 -2.97 11.93
N PRO A 63 -13.60 -3.33 12.84
CA PRO A 63 -14.70 -4.26 12.52
C PRO A 63 -15.50 -3.89 11.27
N GLN A 64 -15.64 -2.60 11.00
CA GLN A 64 -16.38 -2.04 9.87
C GLN A 64 -15.67 -2.23 8.53
N PHE A 65 -14.32 -2.24 8.54
CA PHE A 65 -13.51 -2.23 7.31
C PHE A 65 -12.70 -3.51 7.12
N GLY A 66 -12.45 -4.27 8.20
CA GLY A 66 -11.52 -5.38 8.21
C GLY A 66 -10.07 -4.94 8.43
N PRO A 67 -9.08 -5.77 8.03
CA PRO A 67 -7.68 -5.41 8.10
C PRO A 67 -7.38 -4.29 7.11
N PHE A 68 -6.66 -3.28 7.56
CA PHE A 68 -6.34 -2.11 6.77
C PHE A 68 -4.88 -1.67 6.90
N LEU A 69 -4.42 -0.94 5.89
CA LEU A 69 -3.20 -0.17 5.87
C LEU A 69 -3.58 1.30 5.66
N ALA A 70 -3.36 2.11 6.69
CA ALA A 70 -3.55 3.55 6.63
C ALA A 70 -2.28 4.27 6.18
N TYR A 71 -2.44 5.36 5.44
CA TYR A 71 -1.34 6.10 4.82
C TYR A 71 -1.53 7.63 4.90
N PRO A 72 -0.47 8.43 4.73
CA PRO A 72 -0.57 9.89 4.72
C PRO A 72 -1.47 10.42 3.61
N GLY A 73 -2.46 11.25 3.94
CA GLY A 73 -3.46 11.76 2.98
C GLY A 73 -2.90 12.59 1.82
N VAL A 74 -1.66 13.06 1.93
CA VAL A 74 -0.90 13.72 0.86
C VAL A 74 -0.61 12.78 -0.32
N LEU A 75 -0.59 11.46 -0.09
CA LEU A 75 -0.42 10.44 -1.12
C LEU A 75 -1.78 10.09 -1.75
N TRP A 76 -2.46 11.09 -2.32
CA TRP A 76 -3.81 10.92 -2.86
C TRP A 76 -3.92 9.88 -3.98
N TRP A 77 -2.83 9.65 -4.70
CA TRP A 77 -2.71 8.67 -5.77
C TRP A 77 -2.49 7.23 -5.28
N PHE A 78 -2.09 7.04 -4.02
CA PHE A 78 -1.59 5.78 -3.49
C PHE A 78 -2.49 4.55 -3.77
N PRO A 79 -3.82 4.58 -3.51
CA PRO A 79 -4.65 3.41 -3.72
C PRO A 79 -4.83 3.02 -5.20
N HIS A 80 -4.59 3.95 -6.13
CA HIS A 80 -4.81 3.74 -7.58
C HIS A 80 -3.63 3.08 -8.29
N VAL A 81 -2.49 2.97 -7.60
CA VAL A 81 -1.27 2.34 -8.12
C VAL A 81 -1.34 0.82 -8.00
N TRP A 82 -1.85 0.36 -6.86
CA TRP A 82 -1.73 -1.03 -6.45
C TRP A 82 -2.91 -1.87 -6.95
N GLN A 83 -2.62 -3.10 -7.36
CA GLN A 83 -3.62 -4.04 -7.86
C GLN A 83 -3.84 -5.22 -6.91
N THR A 84 -2.86 -5.55 -6.08
CA THR A 84 -2.93 -6.68 -5.15
C THR A 84 -2.01 -6.42 -3.96
N ALA A 85 -2.35 -7.01 -2.83
CA ALA A 85 -1.52 -7.03 -1.63
C ALA A 85 -1.14 -8.47 -1.24
N ALA A 86 -0.02 -8.58 -0.54
CA ALA A 86 0.42 -9.78 0.15
C ALA A 86 1.08 -9.37 1.47
N ALA A 87 1.14 -10.26 2.45
CA ALA A 87 1.81 -9.99 3.72
C ALA A 87 2.40 -11.27 4.31
N GLY A 88 3.42 -11.10 5.15
CA GLY A 88 4.05 -12.16 5.92
C GLY A 88 4.81 -11.60 7.12
N PRO A 89 5.52 -12.44 7.89
CA PRO A 89 6.25 -12.01 9.09
C PRO A 89 7.25 -10.87 8.85
N ALA A 90 7.71 -10.68 7.62
CA ALA A 90 8.69 -9.66 7.25
C ALA A 90 8.09 -8.28 6.94
N GLY A 91 6.81 -8.22 6.53
CA GLY A 91 6.21 -7.00 6.01
C GLY A 91 4.91 -7.20 5.22
N ILE A 92 4.45 -6.10 4.62
CA ILE A 92 3.35 -6.07 3.65
C ILE A 92 3.93 -5.68 2.29
N ALA A 93 3.60 -6.44 1.25
CA ALA A 93 3.88 -6.12 -0.14
C ALA A 93 2.64 -5.56 -0.83
N LEU A 94 2.78 -4.41 -1.49
CA LEU A 94 1.79 -3.85 -2.41
C LEU A 94 2.31 -4.00 -3.84
N ILE A 95 1.49 -4.57 -4.72
CA ILE A 95 1.93 -5.05 -6.02
C ILE A 95 1.22 -4.28 -7.13
N VAL A 96 1.98 -3.76 -8.09
CA VAL A 96 1.48 -3.17 -9.34
C VAL A 96 1.95 -4.02 -10.52
N HIS A 97 1.11 -4.19 -11.53
CA HIS A 97 1.48 -4.86 -12.79
C HIS A 97 1.66 -3.84 -13.90
N ASN A 98 2.90 -3.55 -14.32
CA ASN A 98 3.19 -2.81 -15.56
C ASN A 98 4.68 -2.83 -15.97
N PRO A 99 5.06 -3.21 -17.20
CA PRO A 99 4.87 -4.51 -17.85
C PRO A 99 5.51 -5.69 -17.08
N GLN A 100 6.26 -5.40 -16.01
CA GLN A 100 6.76 -6.39 -15.04
C GLN A 100 6.11 -6.11 -13.68
N PRO A 101 5.83 -7.14 -12.85
CA PRO A 101 5.31 -6.91 -11.52
C PRO A 101 6.35 -6.20 -10.65
N LEU A 102 5.93 -5.13 -9.99
CA LEU A 102 6.70 -4.36 -9.00
C LEU A 102 6.03 -4.55 -7.64
N ALA A 103 6.83 -4.74 -6.59
CA ALA A 103 6.32 -4.77 -5.22
C ALA A 103 6.98 -3.72 -4.33
N LEU A 104 6.18 -2.94 -3.62
CA LEU A 104 6.63 -2.11 -2.52
C LEU A 104 6.49 -2.88 -1.20
N ILE A 105 7.57 -2.99 -0.42
CA ILE A 105 7.58 -3.80 0.82
C ILE A 105 7.69 -2.93 2.07
N LEU A 106 6.58 -2.75 2.78
CA LEU A 106 6.56 -2.09 4.09
C LEU A 106 7.06 -3.06 5.16
N ARG A 107 8.27 -2.82 5.67
CA ARG A 107 8.92 -3.69 6.66
C ARG A 107 8.30 -3.53 8.05
N SER A 108 8.41 -4.58 8.86
CA SER A 108 8.10 -4.53 10.29
C SER A 108 9.13 -5.31 11.10
N HIS A 109 9.24 -4.95 12.37
CA HIS A 109 10.02 -5.66 13.39
C HIS A 109 9.14 -6.48 14.34
N TRP A 110 7.83 -6.63 14.03
CA TRP A 110 6.86 -7.40 14.80
C TRP A 110 6.33 -8.59 14.00
N PRO A 111 7.14 -9.66 13.84
CA PRO A 111 6.80 -10.76 12.93
C PRO A 111 5.54 -11.53 13.34
N THR A 112 5.29 -11.71 14.64
CA THR A 112 4.09 -12.40 15.13
C THR A 112 2.82 -11.62 14.81
N THR A 113 2.79 -10.32 15.13
CA THR A 113 1.65 -9.44 14.84
C THR A 113 1.36 -9.35 13.35
N LEU A 114 2.40 -9.31 12.51
CA LEU A 114 2.20 -9.33 11.07
C LEU A 114 1.70 -10.67 10.52
N ALA A 115 2.12 -11.80 11.11
CA ALA A 115 1.59 -13.10 10.72
C ALA A 115 0.08 -13.20 11.04
N GLU A 116 -0.34 -12.72 12.20
CA GLU A 116 -1.77 -12.63 12.58
C GLU A 116 -2.54 -11.70 11.64
N PHE A 117 -1.95 -10.54 11.30
CA PHE A 117 -2.52 -9.61 10.33
C PHE A 117 -2.67 -10.24 8.94
N ALA A 118 -1.66 -10.96 8.46
CA ALA A 118 -1.69 -11.66 7.18
C ALA A 118 -2.77 -12.76 7.14
N ASP A 119 -2.98 -13.47 8.25
CA ASP A 119 -4.07 -14.44 8.39
C ASP A 119 -5.45 -13.74 8.35
N LEU A 120 -5.62 -12.58 8.99
CA LEU A 120 -6.84 -11.78 8.88
C LEU A 120 -7.11 -11.33 7.43
N CYS A 121 -6.09 -10.86 6.72
CA CYS A 121 -6.21 -10.49 5.30
C CYS A 121 -6.59 -11.70 4.44
N SER A 122 -5.97 -12.86 4.68
CA SER A 122 -6.25 -14.11 3.96
C SER A 122 -7.70 -14.57 4.19
N LYS A 123 -8.19 -14.53 5.43
CA LYS A 123 -9.57 -14.86 5.78
C LYS A 123 -10.59 -13.92 5.14
N ARG A 124 -10.23 -12.65 4.94
CA ARG A 124 -11.09 -11.64 4.30
C ARG A 124 -10.94 -11.60 2.78
N GLY A 125 -9.86 -12.16 2.24
CA GLY A 125 -9.51 -12.11 0.82
C GLY A 125 -9.05 -10.73 0.33
N CYS A 126 -8.82 -9.78 1.24
CA CYS A 126 -8.47 -8.41 0.88
C CYS A 126 -7.68 -7.67 1.96
N LEU A 127 -7.02 -6.58 1.54
CA LEU A 127 -6.43 -5.54 2.37
C LEU A 127 -7.09 -4.19 2.01
N ALA A 128 -7.63 -3.49 3.00
CA ALA A 128 -8.15 -2.14 2.78
C ALA A 128 -7.03 -1.09 2.87
N LEU A 129 -7.03 -0.11 1.97
CA LEU A 129 -6.16 1.05 2.01
C LEU A 129 -6.98 2.29 2.35
N TYR A 130 -6.57 3.06 3.36
CA TYR A 130 -7.25 4.33 3.68
C TYR A 130 -6.27 5.46 3.95
N PRO A 131 -6.50 6.68 3.44
CA PRO A 131 -5.74 7.82 3.91
C PRO A 131 -6.16 8.17 5.33
N PHE A 132 -5.26 8.75 6.12
CA PHE A 132 -5.62 9.41 7.38
C PHE A 132 -6.66 10.50 7.11
N SER A 133 -7.64 10.61 8.02
CA SER A 133 -8.61 11.70 7.96
C SER A 133 -7.99 13.02 8.40
N GLU A 134 -8.63 14.14 8.05
CA GLU A 134 -8.25 15.43 8.62
C GLU A 134 -8.35 15.45 10.15
N HIS A 135 -9.32 14.73 10.72
CA HIS A 135 -9.49 14.61 12.16
C HIS A 135 -8.26 13.97 12.83
N TYR A 136 -7.73 12.90 12.23
CA TYR A 136 -6.51 12.26 12.69
C TYR A 136 -5.31 13.22 12.62
N LEU A 137 -5.17 13.93 11.51
CA LEU A 137 -4.08 14.91 11.31
C LEU A 137 -4.17 16.09 12.29
N MET A 138 -5.37 16.59 12.60
CA MET A 138 -5.58 17.66 13.59
C MET A 138 -5.16 17.26 15.00
N GLN A 139 -5.23 15.98 15.33
CA GLN A 139 -4.79 15.46 16.62
C GLN A 139 -3.32 15.04 16.64
N TRP A 140 -2.68 14.94 15.46
CA TRP A 140 -1.26 14.66 15.37
C TRP A 140 -0.47 15.90 15.78
N SER A 141 0.20 15.78 16.92
CA SER A 141 0.80 16.91 17.64
C SER A 141 2.06 17.49 16.97
N GLY A 142 2.45 17.01 15.78
CA GLY A 142 3.58 17.52 15.00
C GLY A 142 4.55 16.43 14.52
N PRO A 143 5.52 16.80 13.65
CA PRO A 143 6.41 15.87 12.95
C PRO A 143 7.40 15.11 13.86
N ASN A 144 7.60 15.57 15.10
CA ASN A 144 8.51 14.96 16.07
C ASN A 144 7.78 14.09 17.11
N HIS A 145 6.46 13.96 17.01
CA HIS A 145 5.67 13.11 17.90
C HIS A 145 5.29 11.82 17.20
N ALA A 146 5.43 10.71 17.91
CA ALA A 146 4.98 9.41 17.44
C ALA A 146 3.48 9.53 17.08
N PRO A 147 3.09 9.16 15.84
CA PRO A 147 1.69 9.20 15.45
C PRO A 147 0.89 8.30 16.40
N ARG A 148 -0.25 8.81 16.91
CA ARG A 148 -1.10 8.00 17.77
C ARG A 148 -1.66 6.80 16.97
N PRO A 149 -1.91 5.65 17.59
CA PRO A 149 -2.59 4.56 16.91
C PRO A 149 -3.98 5.00 16.40
N ILE A 150 -4.35 4.50 15.23
CA ILE A 150 -5.74 4.53 14.77
C ILE A 150 -6.58 3.66 15.71
N SER A 151 -7.66 4.22 16.23
CA SER A 151 -8.58 3.54 17.14
C SER A 151 -10.01 3.50 16.62
N GLU A 152 -10.38 4.43 15.74
CA GLU A 152 -11.77 4.60 15.31
C GLU A 152 -11.88 4.88 13.81
N THR A 153 -13.07 4.66 13.25
CA THR A 153 -13.34 4.91 11.82
C THR A 153 -13.20 6.38 11.43
N VAL A 154 -13.32 7.31 12.39
CA VAL A 154 -13.12 8.75 12.17
C VAL A 154 -11.66 9.11 11.90
N ASP A 155 -10.72 8.22 12.21
CA ASP A 155 -9.28 8.44 12.03
C ASP A 155 -8.81 8.26 10.58
N VAL A 156 -9.67 7.69 9.74
CA VAL A 156 -9.40 7.42 8.34
C VAL A 156 -10.47 8.06 7.46
N ASP A 157 -10.16 8.33 6.19
CA ASP A 157 -11.15 8.79 5.22
C ASP A 157 -11.68 7.61 4.39
N PRO A 158 -12.84 7.03 4.75
CA PRO A 158 -13.38 5.87 4.05
C PRO A 158 -13.83 6.17 2.62
N LYS A 159 -14.11 7.45 2.29
CA LYS A 159 -14.56 7.84 0.94
C LYS A 159 -13.44 7.77 -0.08
N ARG A 160 -12.19 7.81 0.37
CA ARG A 160 -10.97 7.75 -0.45
C ARG A 160 -10.23 6.43 -0.30
N GLY A 161 -10.86 5.46 0.35
CA GLY A 161 -10.28 4.13 0.51
C GLY A 161 -10.40 3.27 -0.73
N ALA A 162 -9.59 2.21 -0.78
CA ALA A 162 -9.68 1.15 -1.78
C ALA A 162 -9.51 -0.22 -1.14
N LEU A 163 -10.05 -1.24 -1.79
CA LEU A 163 -9.84 -2.64 -1.40
C LEU A 163 -8.90 -3.29 -2.40
N LEU A 164 -7.77 -3.79 -1.92
CA LEU A 164 -6.87 -4.60 -2.71
C LEU A 164 -7.18 -6.09 -2.48
N PRO A 165 -7.33 -6.90 -3.54
CA PRO A 165 -7.27 -8.35 -3.43
C PRO A 165 -6.02 -8.78 -2.66
N PHE A 166 -6.15 -9.80 -1.82
CA PHE A 166 -5.03 -10.35 -1.06
C PHE A 166 -4.63 -11.72 -1.61
N CYS A 167 -3.44 -11.83 -2.20
CA CYS A 167 -3.00 -13.06 -2.87
C CYS A 167 -1.50 -13.30 -2.69
N LEU A 168 -1.14 -14.18 -1.76
CA LEU A 168 0.26 -14.59 -1.54
C LEU A 168 0.74 -15.63 -2.57
N GLU A 169 -0.15 -16.52 -3.01
CA GLU A 169 0.22 -17.69 -3.81
C GLU A 169 0.63 -17.36 -5.26
N SER A 170 0.18 -16.21 -5.78
CA SER A 170 0.45 -15.81 -7.17
C SER A 170 1.85 -15.21 -7.39
N PHE A 171 2.62 -14.95 -6.33
CA PHE A 171 3.89 -14.23 -6.41
C PHE A 171 5.03 -15.01 -5.75
N ALA A 172 5.49 -16.08 -6.40
CA ALA A 172 6.52 -16.97 -5.87
C ALA A 172 7.84 -16.25 -5.50
N TRP A 173 8.22 -15.22 -6.26
CA TRP A 173 9.40 -14.38 -6.03
C TRP A 173 9.32 -13.54 -4.74
N LEU A 174 8.12 -13.30 -4.19
CA LEU A 174 7.93 -12.58 -2.92
C LEU A 174 8.10 -13.49 -1.70
N ASN A 175 7.94 -14.81 -1.85
CA ASN A 175 8.09 -15.74 -0.74
C ASN A 175 9.41 -15.61 0.03
N PRO A 176 10.60 -15.57 -0.60
CA PRO A 176 11.86 -15.44 0.15
C PRO A 176 11.92 -14.15 0.97
N VAL A 177 11.24 -13.10 0.54
CA VAL A 177 11.26 -11.80 1.21
C VAL A 177 10.20 -11.66 2.30
N LEU A 178 9.01 -12.20 2.10
CA LEU A 178 7.91 -12.06 3.06
C LEU A 178 7.93 -13.12 4.18
N ARG A 179 8.50 -14.30 3.94
CA ARG A 179 8.46 -15.43 4.89
C ARG A 179 9.41 -15.30 6.06
N TYR A 180 10.59 -14.70 5.85
CA TYR A 180 11.62 -14.63 6.88
C TYR A 180 11.65 -13.24 7.49
N PRO A 181 11.57 -13.12 8.84
CA PRO A 181 11.85 -11.86 9.51
C PRO A 181 13.24 -11.37 9.06
N TRP A 182 13.32 -10.10 8.70
CA TRP A 182 14.60 -9.54 8.29
C TRP A 182 15.54 -9.44 9.50
N PRO A 183 16.85 -9.65 9.32
CA PRO A 183 17.82 -9.35 10.36
C PRO A 183 17.67 -7.88 10.80
N VAL A 184 17.63 -7.70 12.13
CA VAL A 184 17.54 -6.41 12.81
C VAL A 184 18.91 -5.73 12.81
#